data_AF-A0A8H4JA80-F1
#
_entry.id   AF-A0A8H4JA80-F1
#
_cell.length_a   1.000
_cell.length_b   1.000
_cell.length_c   1.000
_cell.angle_alpha   90.00
_cell.angle_beta   90.00
_cell.angle_gamma   90.00
#
_symmetry.space_group_name_H-M   'P 1'
#
loop_
_entity.id
_entity.type
_entity.pdbx_description
1 polymer ?
#
loop_
_entity_poly.entity_id
_entity_poly.type
_entity_poly.pdbx_seq_one_letter_code
_entity_poly.pdbx_strand_id
1 'polypeptide(L)'
;LPLPKLIVFDLDYTLWPFWVDTHVTPPLKPNSSHTSATDRYGEDYGFFSDVPAILHALPRAGIKIGVASRTSAPSLARDLLKMLHITGPEGGKPKKALDVFEEEDRD
;
A
#
# COMPACT_ATOMS: atom_id res chain seq x y z
N LEU A 1 -4.57 -19.20 -20.83
CA LEU A 1 -5.63 -19.13 -19.79
C LEU A 1 -6.00 -17.65 -19.60
N PRO A 2 -7.26 -17.31 -19.25
CA PRO A 2 -7.63 -15.92 -18.97
C PRO A 2 -6.96 -15.41 -17.69
N LEU A 3 -6.69 -14.10 -17.62
CA LEU A 3 -6.22 -13.44 -16.40
C LEU A 3 -7.34 -13.32 -15.35
N PRO A 4 -7.02 -13.28 -14.05
CA PRO A 4 -8.01 -13.04 -13.00
C PRO A 4 -8.61 -11.63 -13.15
N LYS A 5 -9.88 -11.48 -12.77
CA LYS A 5 -10.56 -10.16 -12.78
C LYS A 5 -10.19 -9.30 -11.58
N LEU A 6 -9.81 -9.93 -10.46
CA LEU A 6 -9.48 -9.30 -9.19
C LEU A 6 -8.32 -10.06 -8.54
N ILE A 7 -7.35 -9.33 -8.00
CA ILE A 7 -6.34 -9.85 -7.08
C ILE A 7 -6.48 -9.14 -5.74
N VAL A 8 -6.55 -9.91 -4.67
CA VAL A 8 -6.65 -9.38 -3.30
C VAL A 8 -5.35 -9.66 -2.58
N PHE A 9 -4.78 -8.61 -1.98
CA PHE A 9 -3.55 -8.69 -1.19
C PHE A 9 -3.87 -8.64 0.30
N ASP A 10 -3.16 -9.42 1.11
CA ASP A 10 -2.99 -9.09 2.53
C ASP A 10 -2.08 -7.85 2.67
N LEU A 11 -1.94 -7.29 3.87
CA LEU A 11 -1.07 -6.15 4.14
C LEU A 11 0.25 -6.58 4.78
N ASP A 12 0.21 -7.04 6.03
CA ASP A 12 1.39 -7.32 6.83
C ASP A 12 2.17 -8.51 6.27
N TYR A 13 3.48 -8.36 6.09
CA TYR A 13 4.34 -9.33 5.40
C TYR A 13 3.89 -9.71 3.98
N THR A 14 3.05 -8.90 3.35
CA THR A 14 2.69 -9.00 1.92
C THR A 14 3.09 -7.74 1.17
N LEU A 15 2.54 -6.58 1.55
CA LEU A 15 2.91 -5.31 0.95
C LEU A 15 4.15 -4.71 1.60
N TRP A 16 4.34 -4.94 2.90
CA TRP A 16 5.44 -4.39 3.69
C TRP A 16 6.01 -5.41 4.68
N PRO A 17 7.28 -5.28 5.12
CA PRO A 17 7.98 -6.29 5.92
C PRO A 17 7.72 -6.20 7.45
N PHE A 18 6.52 -5.86 7.88
CA PHE A 18 6.18 -5.69 9.30
C PHE A 18 4.69 -5.92 9.58
N TRP A 19 4.35 -6.16 10.86
CA TRP A 19 2.98 -6.00 11.38
C TRP A 19 2.73 -4.55 11.78
N VAL A 20 1.76 -3.90 11.13
CA VAL A 20 1.43 -2.48 11.36
C VAL A 20 0.90 -2.19 12.76
N ASP A 21 0.23 -3.14 13.41
CA ASP A 21 -0.33 -2.96 14.75
C ASP A 21 0.67 -3.26 15.89
N THR A 22 1.83 -3.81 15.55
CA THR A 22 2.84 -4.23 16.54
C THR A 22 4.11 -3.39 16.46
N HIS A 23 4.61 -3.14 15.25
CA HIS A 23 5.91 -2.48 15.08
C HIS A 23 5.79 -0.95 15.01
N VAL A 24 4.72 -0.45 14.38
CA VAL A 24 4.56 0.99 14.12
C VAL A 24 4.05 1.70 15.35
N THR A 25 4.72 2.77 15.79
CA THR A 25 4.22 3.62 16.86
C THR A 25 3.83 5.03 16.37
N PRO A 26 2.51 5.32 16.21
CA PRO A 26 2.03 6.62 15.74
C PRO A 26 2.55 7.83 16.56
N PRO A 27 2.57 9.05 15.97
CA PRO A 27 2.12 9.38 14.62
C PRO A 27 3.11 8.98 13.53
N LEU A 28 2.58 8.65 12.35
CA LEU A 28 3.36 8.49 11.13
C LEU A 28 3.53 9.81 10.39
N LYS A 29 4.70 10.00 9.76
CA LYS A 29 5.00 11.15 8.90
C LYS A 29 5.65 10.66 7.60
N PRO A 30 5.08 10.94 6.41
CA PRO A 30 5.70 10.55 5.15
C PRO A 30 7.03 11.28 4.95
N ASN A 31 7.98 10.60 4.31
CA ASN A 31 9.17 11.26 3.78
C ASN A 31 8.80 12.16 2.57
N SER A 32 9.72 13.03 2.15
CA SER A 32 9.48 13.98 1.04
C SER A 32 9.16 13.31 -0.29
N SER A 33 9.65 12.10 -0.51
CA SER A 33 9.43 11.31 -1.73
C SER A 33 8.17 10.44 -1.67
N HIS A 34 7.48 10.40 -0.53
CA HIS A 34 6.35 9.49 -0.27
C HIS A 34 6.67 8.01 -0.51
N THR A 35 7.92 7.59 -0.34
CA THR A 35 8.32 6.18 -0.48
C THR A 35 8.28 5.41 0.84
N SER A 36 8.31 6.14 1.96
CA SER A 36 8.22 5.61 3.32
C SER A 36 7.57 6.64 4.26
N ALA A 37 7.21 6.19 5.46
CA ALA A 37 6.79 7.04 6.55
C ALA A 37 7.55 6.68 7.83
N THR A 38 7.98 7.69 8.59
CA THR A 38 8.63 7.51 9.88
C THR A 38 7.64 7.59 11.02
N ASP A 39 7.83 6.79 12.05
CA ASP A 39 7.02 6.82 13.26
C ASP A 39 7.58 7.79 14.31
N ARG A 40 7.02 7.78 15.52
CA ARG A 40 7.46 8.70 16.59
C ARG A 40 8.89 8.45 17.10
N TYR A 41 9.42 7.26 16.87
CA TYR A 41 10.78 6.86 17.26
C TYR A 41 11.77 7.03 16.11
N GLY A 42 11.29 7.35 14.91
CA GLY A 42 12.12 7.56 13.72
C GLY A 42 12.37 6.28 12.92
N GLU A 43 11.68 5.18 13.25
CA GLU A 43 11.73 3.95 12.46
C GLU A 43 11.01 4.18 11.12
N ASP A 44 11.57 3.65 10.04
CA ASP A 44 11.11 3.91 8.67
C ASP A 44 10.29 2.75 8.11
N TYR A 45 9.08 3.05 7.63
CA TYR A 45 8.10 2.07 7.18
C TYR A 45 7.69 2.31 5.73
N GLY A 46 7.95 1.33 4.87
CA GLY A 46 7.63 1.37 3.45
C GLY A 46 7.30 -0.01 2.90
N PHE A 47 6.95 -0.06 1.62
CA PHE A 47 6.67 -1.33 0.94
C PHE A 47 7.93 -2.18 0.75
N PHE A 48 7.74 -3.47 0.47
CA PHE A 48 8.76 -4.25 -0.23
C PHE A 48 9.12 -3.59 -1.57
N SER A 49 10.37 -3.75 -2.01
CA SER A 49 10.92 -3.03 -3.17
C SER A 49 10.13 -3.21 -4.47
N ASP A 50 9.57 -4.40 -4.69
CA ASP A 50 8.88 -4.74 -5.94
C ASP A 50 7.38 -4.41 -5.93
N VAL A 51 6.80 -4.17 -4.74
CA VAL A 51 5.37 -3.92 -4.56
C VAL A 51 4.88 -2.70 -5.35
N PRO A 52 5.58 -1.54 -5.37
CA PRO A 52 5.16 -0.42 -6.21
C PRO A 52 5.02 -0.79 -7.69
N ALA A 53 5.94 -1.59 -8.24
CA ALA A 53 5.89 -2.01 -9.64
C ALA A 53 4.72 -2.98 -9.90
N ILE A 54 4.49 -3.93 -8.98
CA ILE A 54 3.37 -4.89 -9.03
C ILE A 54 2.03 -4.14 -9.02
N LEU A 55 1.83 -3.25 -8.05
CA LEU A 55 0.60 -2.48 -7.91
C LEU A 55 0.39 -1.49 -9.06
N HIS A 56 1.46 -1.03 -9.71
CA HIS A 56 1.36 -0.22 -10.94
C HIS A 56 0.93 -1.05 -12.16
N ALA A 57 1.41 -2.28 -12.29
CA ALA A 57 1.22 -3.12 -13.47
C ALA A 57 -0.19 -3.73 -13.56
N LEU A 58 -0.76 -4.17 -12.44
CA LEU A 58 -2.03 -4.92 -12.42
C LEU A 58 -3.21 -4.14 -13.00
N PRO A 59 -3.49 -2.88 -12.61
CA PRO A 59 -4.59 -2.11 -13.20
C PRO A 59 -4.39 -1.87 -14.71
N ARG A 60 -3.15 -1.73 -15.17
CA ARG A 60 -2.83 -1.56 -16.61
C ARG A 60 -3.08 -2.82 -17.42
N ALA A 61 -3.00 -3.98 -16.78
CA ALA A 61 -3.40 -5.26 -17.35
C ALA A 61 -4.92 -5.50 -17.31
N GLY A 62 -5.71 -4.52 -16.84
CA GLY A 62 -7.16 -4.66 -16.69
C GLY A 62 -7.58 -5.50 -15.48
N ILE A 63 -6.67 -5.70 -14.51
CA ILE A 63 -6.91 -6.48 -13.29
C ILE A 63 -7.26 -5.51 -12.17
N LYS A 64 -8.43 -5.69 -11.56
CA LYS A 64 -8.80 -4.98 -10.33
C LYS A 64 -7.95 -5.45 -9.16
N ILE A 65 -7.69 -4.58 -8.20
CA ILE A 65 -6.95 -4.94 -7.00
C ILE A 65 -7.71 -4.52 -5.74
N GLY A 66 -7.61 -5.32 -4.70
CA GLY A 66 -8.18 -5.05 -3.38
C GLY A 66 -7.22 -5.45 -2.26
N VAL A 67 -7.56 -5.07 -1.04
CA VAL A 67 -6.83 -5.45 0.18
C VAL A 67 -7.77 -6.13 1.17
N ALA A 68 -7.30 -7.20 1.81
CA ALA A 68 -8.01 -7.91 2.87
C ALA A 68 -7.01 -8.28 3.97
N SER A 69 -7.06 -7.55 5.09
CA SER A 69 -6.14 -7.73 6.21
C SER A 69 -6.88 -8.02 7.51
N ARG A 70 -6.22 -8.78 8.40
CA ARG A 70 -6.70 -9.07 9.76
C ARG A 70 -6.11 -8.15 10.83
N THR A 71 -5.33 -7.13 10.44
CA THR A 71 -4.71 -6.20 11.39
C THR A 71 -5.75 -5.59 12.34
N SER A 72 -5.38 -5.46 13.62
CA SER A 72 -6.21 -4.79 14.63
C SER A 72 -6.16 -3.25 14.53
N ALA A 73 -5.27 -2.71 13.69
CA ALA A 73 -5.07 -1.28 13.46
C ALA A 73 -5.46 -0.83 12.03
N PRO A 74 -6.73 -1.01 11.59
CA PRO A 74 -7.13 -0.72 10.21
C PRO A 74 -7.01 0.77 9.84
N SER A 75 -7.21 1.69 10.79
CA SER A 75 -7.03 3.13 10.56
C SER A 75 -5.57 3.47 10.27
N LEU A 76 -4.64 2.93 11.04
CA LEU A 76 -3.21 3.15 10.87
C LEU A 76 -2.71 2.58 9.53
N ALA A 77 -3.15 1.37 9.18
CA ALA A 77 -2.87 0.77 7.88
C ALA A 77 -3.37 1.64 6.72
N ARG A 78 -4.61 2.15 6.82
CA ARG A 78 -5.19 3.04 5.81
C ARG A 78 -4.43 4.35 5.72
N ASP A 79 -3.97 4.91 6.83
CA ASP A 79 -3.17 6.13 6.83
C ASP A 79 -1.80 5.93 6.19
N LEU A 80 -1.14 4.79 6.45
CA LEU A 80 0.10 4.45 5.76
C LEU A 80 -0.13 4.31 4.24
N LEU A 81 -1.20 3.64 3.80
CA LEU A 81 -1.55 3.56 2.36
C LEU A 81 -1.86 4.93 1.71
N LYS A 82 -2.35 5.92 2.46
CA LYS A 82 -2.51 7.30 1.97
C LYS A 82 -1.18 8.04 1.84
N MET A 83 -0.22 7.72 2.72
CA MET A 83 1.09 8.36 2.80
C MET A 83 2.03 7.85 1.72
N LEU A 84 1.99 6.55 1.42
CA LEU A 84 2.85 5.93 0.42
C LEU A 84 2.32 6.17 -0.99
N HIS A 85 3.22 6.54 -1.91
CA HIS A 85 2.90 6.76 -3.31
C HIS A 85 3.52 5.70 -4.22
N ILE A 86 2.80 5.36 -5.28
CA ILE A 86 3.23 4.45 -6.34
C ILE A 86 3.57 5.29 -7.58
N THR A 87 4.78 5.10 -8.08
CA THR A 87 5.28 5.69 -9.32
C THR A 87 5.63 4.54 -10.27
N GLY A 88 5.09 4.60 -11.50
CA GLY A 88 5.44 3.60 -12.51
C GLY A 88 6.89 3.72 -12.97
N PRO A 89 7.50 2.64 -13.49
CA PRO A 89 8.88 2.66 -13.99
C PRO A 89 9.12 3.67 -15.12
N GLU A 90 8.05 4.08 -15.82
CA GLU A 90 8.05 5.08 -16.89
C GLU A 90 8.14 6.54 -16.37
N GLY A 91 8.16 6.78 -15.05
CA GLY A 91 8.28 8.14 -14.48
C GLY A 91 6.99 8.97 -14.46
N GLY A 92 5.83 8.33 -14.30
CA GLY A 92 4.52 9.01 -14.28
C GLY A 92 4.22 9.81 -13.00
N LYS A 93 3.09 10.54 -13.00
CA LYS A 93 2.61 11.25 -11.80
C LYS A 93 2.39 10.24 -10.66
N PRO A 94 3.00 10.45 -9.47
CA PRO A 94 2.78 9.60 -8.31
C PRO A 94 1.30 9.55 -7.93
N LYS A 95 0.81 8.37 -7.57
CA LYS A 95 -0.54 8.16 -7.04
C LYS A 95 -0.45 7.60 -5.62
N LYS A 96 -1.40 7.92 -4.75
CA LYS A 96 -1.45 7.27 -3.44
C LYS A 96 -1.68 5.78 -3.62
N ALA A 97 -1.05 4.98 -2.78
CA ALA A 97 -1.26 3.54 -2.81
C ALA A 97 -2.72 3.18 -2.49
N LEU A 98 -3.38 3.93 -1.61
CA LEU A 98 -4.80 3.72 -1.34
C LEU A 98 -5.66 3.82 -2.62
N ASP A 99 -5.35 4.77 -3.50
CA ASP A 99 -6.15 5.06 -4.71
C ASP A 99 -6.01 3.97 -5.80
N VAL A 100 -5.11 2.99 -5.63
CA VAL A 100 -5.00 1.88 -6.58
C VAL A 100 -5.94 0.73 -6.24
N PHE A 101 -6.39 0.63 -4.99
CA PHE A 101 -7.30 -0.42 -4.54
C PHE A 101 -8.75 0.01 -4.75
N GLU A 102 -9.57 -0.92 -5.27
CA GLU A 102 -11.01 -0.69 -5.39
C GLU A 102 -11.62 -0.59 -3.98
N GLU A 103 -12.47 0.42 -3.76
CA GLU A 103 -13.33 0.44 -2.58
C GLU A 103 -14.53 -0.47 -2.83
N GLU A 104 -14.89 -1.25 -1.82
CA GLU A 104 -16.18 -1.93 -1.80
C GLU A 104 -17.24 -0.85 -1.60
N ASP A 105 -18.10 -0.62 -2.60
CA ASP A 105 -19.31 0.19 -2.45
C ASP A 105 -20.13 -0.42 -1.30
N ARG A 106 -20.12 0.25 -0.14
CA ARG A 106 -20.97 -0.14 0.98
C ARG A 106 -22.38 0.36 0.69
N ASP A 107 -23.22 -0.53 0.16
CA ASP A 107 -24.68 -0.38 0.15
C ASP A 107 -25.23 -0.18 1.58
#